data_AF-A0A0G1G6S2-F1
#
_entry.id   AF-A0A0G1G6S2-F1
#
_cell.length_a   1.000
_cell.length_b   1.000
_cell.length_c   1.000
_cell.angle_alpha   90.00
_cell.angle_beta   90.00
_cell.angle_gamma   90.00
#
_symmetry.space_group_name_H-M   'P 1'
#
loop_
_entity.id
_entity.type
_entity.pdbx_description
1 polymer ?
#
loop_
_entity_poly.entity_id
_entity_poly.type
_entity_poly.pdbx_seq_one_letter_code
_entity_poly.pdbx_strand_id
1 'polypeptide(L)'
;MNKKGFTLVEVLIAVAVLATTLTAMATLVIVTMRANQANMNTLQAYYLAEQGIEAMRNTRDSNWLQNYSWNKGFACTADFEEVYFTIDEDVAGQVPFLSFDGTRMFTTLGENNDPWEINLISSSNLEAGTRIYKVAETEGYFRYTHDDSGEATFFYSYIKVYYETCGGEAEVSSVVFWNERGSDREVVLTTYLTNWKE
;
A
#
# COMPACT_ATOMS: atom_id res chain seq x y z
N MET A 1 -71.43 0.00 16.77
CA MET A 1 -69.99 0.23 16.52
C MET A 1 -69.75 0.33 15.03
N ASN A 2 -69.64 1.55 14.47
CA ASN A 2 -69.30 1.74 13.06
C ASN A 2 -67.78 1.68 12.89
N LYS A 3 -67.26 0.56 12.37
CA LYS A 3 -65.87 0.49 11.91
C LYS A 3 -65.81 1.22 10.57
N LYS A 4 -65.14 2.39 10.54
CA LYS A 4 -64.90 3.12 9.29
C LYS A 4 -63.90 2.31 8.45
N GLY A 5 -64.27 1.97 7.22
CA GLY A 5 -63.40 1.30 6.27
C GLY A 5 -62.41 2.29 5.62
N PHE A 6 -61.32 1.77 5.06
CA PHE A 6 -60.34 2.54 4.30
C PHE A 6 -60.92 2.97 2.95
N THR A 7 -60.61 4.19 2.52
CA THR A 7 -60.98 4.65 1.16
C THR A 7 -59.94 4.17 0.15
N LEU A 8 -60.35 3.92 -1.09
CA LEU A 8 -59.43 3.51 -2.16
C LEU A 8 -58.34 4.55 -2.43
N VAL A 9 -58.68 5.83 -2.27
CA VAL A 9 -57.74 6.96 -2.41
C VAL A 9 -56.66 6.92 -1.34
N GLU A 10 -57.00 6.57 -0.09
CA GLU A 10 -56.04 6.47 1.00
C GLU A 10 -55.01 5.35 0.78
N VAL A 11 -55.44 4.21 0.24
CA VAL A 11 -54.53 3.10 -0.12
C VAL A 11 -53.59 3.53 -1.25
N LEU A 12 -54.10 4.24 -2.27
CA LEU A 12 -53.27 4.74 -3.36
C LEU A 12 -52.20 5.72 -2.87
N ILE A 13 -52.57 6.65 -1.96
CA ILE A 13 -51.62 7.59 -1.35
C ILE A 13 -50.59 6.83 -0.52
N ALA A 14 -51.00 5.86 0.29
CA ALA A 14 -50.10 5.06 1.12
C ALA A 14 -49.08 4.30 0.28
N VAL A 15 -49.51 3.66 -0.81
CA VAL A 15 -48.61 2.94 -1.73
C VAL A 15 -47.67 3.91 -2.46
N ALA A 16 -48.15 5.10 -2.86
CA ALA A 16 -47.30 6.10 -3.49
C ALA A 16 -46.20 6.58 -2.54
N VAL A 17 -46.55 6.91 -1.30
CA VAL A 17 -45.58 7.31 -0.27
C VAL A 17 -44.59 6.17 -0.01
N LEU A 18 -45.06 4.94 0.17
CA LEU A 18 -44.22 3.77 0.37
C LEU A 18 -43.26 3.50 -0.80
N ALA A 19 -43.73 3.67 -2.04
CA ALA A 19 -42.86 3.52 -3.20
C ALA A 19 -41.73 4.56 -3.20
N THR A 20 -42.05 5.83 -2.93
CA THR A 20 -41.04 6.91 -2.90
C THR A 20 -40.01 6.71 -1.78
N THR A 21 -40.43 6.25 -0.59
CA THR A 21 -39.51 6.01 0.51
C THR A 21 -38.58 4.84 0.25
N LEU A 22 -39.09 3.74 -0.34
CA LEU A 22 -38.27 2.61 -0.73
C LEU A 22 -37.22 2.99 -1.79
N THR A 23 -37.60 3.78 -2.79
CA THR A 23 -36.65 4.28 -3.79
C THR A 23 -35.57 5.14 -3.15
N ALA A 24 -35.95 6.08 -2.27
CA ALA A 24 -34.99 6.93 -1.57
C ALA A 24 -33.98 6.10 -0.75
N MET A 25 -34.45 5.12 0.02
CA MET A 25 -33.58 4.21 0.79
C MET A 25 -32.64 3.41 -0.10
N ALA A 26 -33.13 2.87 -1.22
CA ALA A 26 -32.30 2.12 -2.16
C ALA A 26 -31.18 2.99 -2.75
N THR A 27 -31.48 4.24 -3.12
CA THR A 27 -30.46 5.16 -3.63
C THR A 27 -29.39 5.50 -2.58
N LEU A 28 -29.80 5.68 -1.32
CA LEU A 28 -28.87 5.96 -0.22
C LEU A 28 -27.91 4.79 -0.01
N VAL A 29 -28.41 3.55 -0.02
CA VAL A 29 -27.56 2.35 0.12
C VAL A 29 -26.51 2.30 -1.00
N ILE A 30 -26.90 2.55 -2.24
CA ILE A 30 -25.97 2.55 -3.38
C ILE A 30 -24.88 3.62 -3.20
N VAL A 31 -25.25 4.84 -2.79
CA VAL A 31 -24.29 5.92 -2.56
C VAL A 31 -23.32 5.56 -1.42
N THR A 32 -23.84 5.02 -0.31
CA THR A 32 -23.02 4.59 0.83
C THR A 32 -22.07 3.46 0.46
N MET A 33 -22.50 2.46 -0.31
CA MET A 33 -21.62 1.38 -0.78
C MET A 33 -20.47 1.92 -1.64
N ARG A 34 -20.77 2.89 -2.52
CA ARG A 34 -19.75 3.55 -3.35
C ARG A 34 -18.75 4.34 -2.52
N ALA A 35 -19.24 5.07 -1.51
CA ALA A 35 -18.37 5.80 -0.59
C ALA A 35 -17.48 4.86 0.23
N ASN A 36 -18.04 3.75 0.72
CA ASN A 36 -17.28 2.73 1.43
C ASN A 36 -16.20 2.10 0.56
N GLN A 37 -16.48 1.78 -0.71
CA GLN A 37 -15.47 1.25 -1.61
C GLN A 37 -14.31 2.24 -1.83
N ALA A 38 -14.62 3.53 -2.05
CA ALA A 38 -13.60 4.56 -2.22
C ALA A 38 -12.74 4.75 -0.96
N ASN A 39 -13.36 4.70 0.22
CA ASN A 39 -12.65 4.73 1.50
C ASN A 39 -11.75 3.50 1.67
N MET A 40 -12.21 2.32 1.26
CA MET A 40 -11.40 1.10 1.31
C MET A 40 -10.19 1.16 0.38
N ASN A 41 -10.37 1.68 -0.84
CA ASN A 41 -9.25 1.91 -1.77
C ASN A 41 -8.23 2.88 -1.17
N THR A 42 -8.70 3.96 -0.54
CA THR A 42 -7.84 4.95 0.11
C THR A 42 -7.06 4.33 1.28
N LEU A 43 -7.71 3.52 2.12
CA LEU A 43 -7.05 2.81 3.22
C LEU A 43 -6.02 1.79 2.71
N GLN A 44 -6.32 1.07 1.63
CA GLN A 44 -5.37 0.16 1.00
C GLN A 44 -4.14 0.92 0.47
N ALA A 45 -4.32 2.09 -0.14
CA ALA A 45 -3.20 2.93 -0.56
C ALA A 45 -2.33 3.40 0.63
N TYR A 46 -2.93 3.75 1.77
CA TYR A 46 -2.18 4.03 3.00
C TYR A 46 -1.37 2.82 3.48
N TYR A 47 -1.96 1.62 3.50
CA TYR A 47 -1.22 0.41 3.90
C TYR A 47 -0.05 0.09 2.97
N LEU A 48 -0.21 0.27 1.65
CA LEU A 48 0.88 0.10 0.69
C LEU A 48 1.97 1.16 0.92
N ALA A 49 1.57 2.42 1.16
CA ALA A 49 2.52 3.49 1.42
C ALA A 49 3.30 3.25 2.73
N GLU A 50 2.62 2.79 3.79
CA GLU A 50 3.23 2.44 5.07
C GLU A 50 4.24 1.30 4.93
N GLN A 51 3.89 0.23 4.20
CA GLN A 51 4.82 -0.87 3.91
C GLN A 51 6.09 -0.37 3.22
N GLY A 52 5.95 0.53 2.24
CA GLY A 52 7.10 1.14 1.57
C GLY A 52 8.03 1.90 2.54
N ILE A 53 7.46 2.64 3.50
CA ILE A 53 8.24 3.33 4.53
C ILE A 53 8.89 2.35 5.52
N GLU A 54 8.17 1.30 5.92
CA GLU A 54 8.70 0.27 6.80
C GLU A 54 9.86 -0.49 6.16
N ALA A 55 9.77 -0.80 4.87
CA ALA A 55 10.85 -1.42 4.11
C ALA A 55 12.11 -0.55 4.12
N MET A 56 11.97 0.75 3.86
CA MET A 56 13.11 1.68 3.90
C MET A 56 13.71 1.81 5.30
N ARG A 57 12.89 1.81 6.37
CA ARG A 57 13.41 1.77 7.74
C ARG A 57 14.12 0.45 8.05
N ASN A 58 13.56 -0.67 7.60
CA ASN A 58 14.14 -1.98 7.79
C ASN A 58 15.50 -2.10 7.10
N THR A 59 15.63 -1.63 5.85
CA THR A 59 16.92 -1.58 5.13
C THR A 59 17.96 -0.76 5.89
N ARG A 60 17.58 0.42 6.40
CA ARG A 60 18.48 1.24 7.24
C ARG A 60 18.96 0.48 8.48
N ASP A 61 18.03 -0.14 9.20
CA ASP A 61 18.34 -0.82 10.46
C ASP A 61 19.13 -2.11 10.22
N SER A 62 18.82 -2.85 9.14
CA SER A 62 19.61 -3.99 8.65
C SER A 62 21.03 -3.60 8.30
N ASN A 63 21.22 -2.49 7.57
CA ASN A 63 22.55 -1.96 7.26
C ASN A 63 23.35 -1.70 8.53
N TRP A 64 22.70 -1.12 9.54
CA TRP A 64 23.32 -0.83 10.81
C TRP A 64 23.75 -2.09 11.57
N LEU A 65 22.87 -3.10 11.65
CA LEU A 65 23.16 -4.40 12.27
C LEU A 65 24.33 -5.13 11.59
N GLN A 66 24.47 -4.95 10.27
CA GLN A 66 25.51 -5.57 9.46
C GLN A 66 26.80 -4.72 9.36
N ASN A 67 26.88 -3.60 10.10
CA ASN A 67 28.01 -2.67 10.09
C ASN A 67 28.32 -2.08 8.69
N TYR A 68 27.28 -1.89 7.89
CA TYR A 68 27.32 -1.11 6.64
C TYR A 68 26.97 0.36 6.91
N SER A 69 27.20 1.22 5.91
CA SER A 69 26.64 2.58 5.94
C SER A 69 25.12 2.51 6.02
N TRP A 70 24.51 3.32 6.88
CA TRP A 70 23.05 3.29 7.13
C TRP A 70 22.23 3.49 5.84
N ASN A 71 22.77 4.25 4.89
CA ASN A 71 22.16 4.57 3.60
C ASN A 71 22.57 3.62 2.46
N LYS A 72 23.22 2.50 2.73
CA LYS A 72 23.54 1.51 1.69
C LYS A 72 22.25 1.01 1.04
N GLY A 73 22.14 1.13 -0.28
CA GLY A 73 20.90 0.84 -1.03
C GLY A 73 20.01 2.06 -1.29
N PHE A 74 20.22 3.16 -0.57
CA PHE A 74 19.63 4.47 -0.90
C PHE A 74 20.66 5.22 -1.74
N ALA A 75 20.64 5.03 -3.06
CA ALA A 75 21.63 5.66 -3.92
C ALA A 75 21.70 7.17 -3.65
N CYS A 76 22.89 7.66 -3.30
CA CYS A 76 23.20 9.08 -3.23
C CYS A 76 24.45 9.30 -4.07
N THR A 77 24.27 9.93 -5.22
CA THR A 77 25.34 10.21 -6.18
C THR A 77 25.28 11.68 -6.53
N ALA A 78 26.44 12.30 -6.79
CA ALA A 78 26.53 13.74 -7.09
C ALA A 78 25.67 14.18 -8.30
N ASP A 79 25.22 13.25 -9.14
CA ASP A 79 24.45 13.50 -10.36
C ASP A 79 22.92 13.36 -10.18
N PHE A 80 22.44 12.86 -9.03
CA PHE A 80 21.01 12.61 -8.78
C PHE A 80 20.61 13.07 -7.38
N GLU A 81 19.88 14.19 -7.31
CA GLU A 81 19.29 14.69 -6.05
C GLU A 81 18.07 13.84 -5.62
N GLU A 82 17.39 13.22 -6.59
CA GLU A 82 16.23 12.34 -6.37
C GLU A 82 16.42 10.99 -7.03
N VAL A 83 16.08 9.93 -6.29
CA VAL A 83 16.15 8.55 -6.75
C VAL A 83 14.84 7.83 -6.48
N TYR A 84 14.44 6.95 -7.40
CA TYR A 84 13.16 6.27 -7.37
C TYR A 84 13.34 4.76 -7.27
N PHE A 85 12.51 4.09 -6.47
CA PHE A 85 12.58 2.64 -6.25
C PHE A 85 11.19 1.99 -6.29
N THR A 86 11.15 0.74 -6.72
CA THR A 86 10.08 -0.20 -6.35
C THR A 86 10.54 -1.07 -5.19
N ILE A 87 9.59 -1.50 -4.37
CA ILE A 87 9.84 -2.36 -3.22
C ILE A 87 8.85 -3.50 -3.26
N ASP A 88 9.38 -4.71 -3.19
CA ASP A 88 8.62 -5.96 -3.11
C ASP A 88 9.06 -6.77 -1.88
N GLU A 89 8.15 -7.56 -1.34
CA GLU A 89 8.52 -8.56 -0.33
C GLU A 89 9.26 -9.72 -1.02
N ASP A 90 10.50 -9.97 -0.62
CA ASP A 90 11.37 -10.99 -1.21
C ASP A 90 10.90 -12.39 -0.79
N VAL A 91 10.57 -13.22 -1.78
CA VAL A 91 10.17 -14.63 -1.62
C VAL A 91 11.34 -15.59 -1.82
N ALA A 92 12.43 -15.13 -2.43
CA ALA A 92 13.62 -15.91 -2.73
C ALA A 92 14.68 -15.80 -1.63
N GLY A 93 14.66 -14.71 -0.86
CA GLY A 93 15.44 -14.56 0.35
C GLY A 93 15.06 -15.63 1.36
N GLN A 94 16.05 -16.41 1.81
CA GLN A 94 15.94 -17.09 3.10
C GLN A 94 15.89 -16.01 4.17
N VAL A 95 14.73 -15.36 4.33
CA VAL A 95 14.46 -14.47 5.45
C VAL A 95 14.90 -15.21 6.72
N PRO A 96 15.67 -14.58 7.62
CA PRO A 96 16.11 -15.23 8.85
C PRO A 96 14.91 -15.65 9.70
N PHE A 97 14.38 -16.83 9.44
CA PHE A 97 13.37 -17.46 10.26
C PHE A 97 14.09 -18.09 11.45
N LEU A 98 13.61 -17.77 12.64
CA LEU A 98 14.04 -18.45 13.86
C LEU A 98 13.55 -19.90 13.81
N SER A 99 14.41 -20.78 13.33
CA SER A 99 14.15 -22.21 13.29
C SER A 99 14.44 -22.85 14.64
N PHE A 100 13.62 -23.83 15.03
CA PHE A 100 13.79 -24.57 16.28
C PHE A 100 13.92 -26.06 15.98
N ASP A 101 15.12 -26.61 16.17
CA ASP A 101 15.41 -28.02 15.95
C ASP A 101 15.14 -28.88 17.20
N GLY A 102 14.08 -28.55 17.94
CA GLY A 102 13.69 -29.27 19.17
C GLY A 102 14.58 -29.02 20.40
N THR A 103 15.79 -28.48 20.24
CA THR A 103 16.76 -28.28 21.35
C THR A 103 17.30 -26.85 21.42
N ARG A 104 17.40 -26.14 20.29
CA ARG A 104 17.95 -24.78 20.20
C ARG A 104 17.21 -23.99 19.14
N MET A 105 17.04 -22.69 19.39
CA MET A 105 16.71 -21.73 18.34
C MET A 105 17.97 -21.41 17.55
N PHE A 106 17.88 -21.43 16.22
CA PHE A 106 18.96 -21.12 15.29
C PHE A 106 18.42 -20.37 14.07
N THR A 107 19.21 -19.45 13.54
CA THR A 107 18.91 -18.71 12.31
C THR A 107 19.64 -19.35 11.13
N THR A 108 18.91 -19.87 10.14
CA THR A 108 19.52 -20.18 8.85
C THR A 108 19.84 -18.87 8.13
N LEU A 109 21.13 -18.59 7.94
CA LEU A 109 21.60 -17.36 7.29
C LEU A 109 21.63 -17.58 5.78
N GLY A 110 20.75 -16.90 5.05
CA GLY A 110 20.92 -16.69 3.62
C GLY A 110 21.93 -15.58 3.34
N GLU A 111 22.44 -15.51 2.11
CA GLU A 111 23.34 -14.43 1.68
C GLU A 111 22.62 -13.07 1.55
N ASN A 112 21.29 -13.08 1.44
CA ASN A 112 20.41 -11.90 1.49
C ASN A 112 19.43 -12.07 2.67
N ASN A 113 19.61 -11.27 3.72
CA ASN A 113 18.82 -11.37 4.96
C ASN A 113 17.73 -10.29 5.06
N ASP A 114 17.51 -9.51 4.01
CA ASP A 114 16.48 -8.49 3.98
C ASP A 114 15.19 -9.08 3.41
N PRO A 115 14.03 -8.88 4.07
CA PRO A 115 12.74 -9.36 3.57
C PRO A 115 12.21 -8.54 2.40
N TRP A 116 12.98 -7.58 1.90
CA TRP A 116 12.56 -6.61 0.89
C TRP A 116 13.51 -6.64 -0.31
N GLU A 117 12.96 -6.82 -1.50
CA GLU A 117 13.62 -6.60 -2.76
C GLU A 117 13.42 -5.13 -3.18
N ILE A 118 14.51 -4.35 -3.21
CA ILE A 118 14.47 -2.94 -3.58
C ILE A 118 15.14 -2.77 -4.95
N ASN A 119 14.36 -2.30 -5.92
CA ASN A 119 14.80 -2.16 -7.30
C ASN A 119 14.80 -0.69 -7.73
N LEU A 120 15.93 -0.23 -8.27
CA LEU A 120 16.08 1.13 -8.79
C LEU A 120 15.27 1.31 -10.08
N ILE A 121 14.51 2.40 -10.17
CA ILE A 121 13.74 2.75 -11.37
C ILE A 121 14.06 4.18 -11.83
N SER A 122 13.86 4.45 -13.13
CA SER A 122 14.01 5.80 -13.68
C SER A 122 12.73 6.62 -13.51
N SER A 123 12.88 7.94 -13.38
CA SER A 123 11.75 8.89 -13.32
C SER A 123 10.86 8.86 -14.57
N SER A 124 11.38 8.37 -15.71
CA SER A 124 10.62 8.18 -16.94
C SER A 124 9.70 6.95 -16.94
N ASN A 125 9.81 6.07 -15.93
CA ASN A 125 9.07 4.80 -15.86
C ASN A 125 8.11 4.75 -14.66
N LEU A 126 7.80 5.88 -14.04
CA LEU A 126 6.97 5.95 -12.84
C LEU A 126 5.51 5.56 -13.06
N GLU A 127 5.00 5.54 -14.30
CA GLU A 127 3.63 5.12 -14.59
C GLU A 127 3.54 3.67 -15.09
N ALA A 128 4.50 3.23 -15.90
CA ALA A 128 4.47 1.88 -16.50
C ALA A 128 5.19 0.83 -15.64
N GLY A 129 6.22 1.22 -14.88
CA GLY A 129 7.08 0.31 -14.11
C GLY A 129 6.75 0.19 -12.62
N THR A 130 5.68 0.82 -12.15
CA THR A 130 5.34 0.93 -10.72
C THR A 130 4.00 0.29 -10.39
N ARG A 131 3.40 -0.42 -11.35
CA ARG A 131 2.10 -1.04 -11.17
C ARG A 131 2.19 -2.14 -10.13
N ILE A 132 1.23 -2.15 -9.21
CA ILE A 132 1.12 -3.19 -8.18
C ILE A 132 0.30 -4.36 -8.70
N TYR A 133 0.83 -5.56 -8.52
CA TYR A 133 0.19 -6.84 -8.73
C TYR A 133 -0.04 -7.52 -7.38
N LYS A 134 -1.17 -8.20 -7.26
CA LYS A 134 -1.59 -8.92 -6.07
C LYS A 134 -1.38 -10.41 -6.30
N VAL A 135 -0.51 -11.01 -5.50
CA VAL A 135 -0.22 -12.45 -5.53
C VAL A 135 -0.90 -13.11 -4.34
N ALA A 136 -1.71 -14.14 -4.60
CA ALA A 136 -2.31 -14.95 -3.56
C ALA A 136 -1.29 -15.96 -3.03
N GLU A 137 -1.06 -15.92 -1.72
CA GLU A 137 -0.16 -16.85 -1.03
C GLU A 137 -0.95 -17.94 -0.30
N THR A 138 -0.22 -18.90 0.25
CA THR A 138 -0.81 -19.96 1.08
C THR A 138 -1.43 -19.35 2.34
N GLU A 139 -2.48 -19.97 2.89
CA GLU A 139 -3.17 -19.54 4.12
C GLU A 139 -3.99 -18.22 4.03
N GLY A 140 -4.21 -17.69 2.83
CA GLY A 140 -5.09 -16.52 2.62
C GLY A 140 -4.40 -15.16 2.82
N TYR A 141 -3.08 -15.15 2.93
CA TYR A 141 -2.26 -13.94 2.84
C TYR A 141 -2.15 -13.47 1.38
N PHE A 142 -2.03 -12.17 1.18
CA PHE A 142 -1.79 -11.58 -0.14
C PHE A 142 -0.51 -10.77 -0.09
N ARG A 143 0.43 -11.08 -0.98
CA ARG A 143 1.60 -10.23 -1.22
C ARG A 143 1.28 -9.23 -2.34
N TYR A 144 1.85 -8.03 -2.23
CA TYR A 144 1.89 -7.06 -3.31
C TYR A 144 3.30 -7.02 -3.90
N THR A 145 3.38 -7.03 -5.23
CA THR A 145 4.64 -7.00 -5.97
C THR A 145 4.54 -6.11 -7.21
N HIS A 146 5.66 -5.64 -7.73
CA HIS A 146 5.77 -4.95 -9.00
C HIS A 146 6.06 -5.91 -10.16
N ASP A 147 6.28 -7.20 -9.87
CA ASP A 147 6.37 -8.27 -10.85
C ASP A 147 4.98 -8.61 -11.41
N ASP A 148 4.92 -8.98 -12.69
CA ASP A 148 3.66 -9.27 -13.39
C ASP A 148 3.09 -10.68 -13.11
N SER A 149 3.65 -11.36 -12.10
CA SER A 149 3.30 -12.72 -11.67
C SER A 149 1.93 -12.85 -10.98
N GLY A 150 1.24 -11.74 -10.68
CA GLY A 150 -0.04 -11.71 -9.96
C GLY A 150 -1.24 -11.14 -10.71
N GLU A 151 -2.34 -10.91 -9.98
CA GLU A 151 -3.49 -10.17 -10.49
C GLU A 151 -3.19 -8.67 -10.47
N ALA A 152 -3.24 -8.05 -11.65
CA ALA A 152 -2.91 -6.65 -11.79
C ALA A 152 -3.93 -5.75 -11.06
N THR A 153 -3.45 -4.92 -10.13
CA THR A 153 -4.29 -3.95 -9.42
C THR A 153 -4.42 -2.64 -10.22
N PHE A 154 -5.20 -1.71 -9.67
CA PHE A 154 -5.30 -0.34 -10.17
C PHE A 154 -4.37 0.63 -9.42
N PHE A 155 -3.58 0.14 -8.45
CA PHE A 155 -2.61 0.94 -7.71
C PHE A 155 -1.25 0.90 -8.41
N TYR A 156 -0.56 2.03 -8.29
CA TYR A 156 0.83 2.21 -8.68
C TYR A 156 1.58 2.76 -7.47
N SER A 157 2.80 2.30 -7.25
CA SER A 157 3.57 2.64 -6.06
C SER A 157 5.05 2.81 -6.37
N TYR A 158 5.68 3.81 -5.78
CA TYR A 158 7.13 3.92 -5.78
C TYR A 158 7.62 4.67 -4.55
N ILE A 159 8.88 4.47 -4.21
CA ILE A 159 9.59 5.28 -3.22
C ILE A 159 10.41 6.33 -3.93
N LYS A 160 10.31 7.57 -3.46
CA LYS A 160 11.23 8.65 -3.78
C LYS A 160 12.16 8.87 -2.61
N VAL A 161 13.46 8.84 -2.84
CA VAL A 161 14.48 9.24 -1.87
C VAL A 161 15.15 10.51 -2.37
N TYR A 162 15.15 11.54 -1.53
CA TYR A 162 15.79 12.81 -1.80
C TYR A 162 16.87 13.08 -0.74
N TYR A 163 18.00 13.62 -1.20
CA TYR A 163 19.08 14.10 -0.34
C TYR A 163 19.37 15.56 -0.67
N GLU A 164 19.34 16.43 0.33
CA GLU A 164 19.88 17.79 0.20
C GLU A 164 21.42 17.76 0.09
N THR A 165 22.06 16.83 0.81
CA THR A 165 23.50 16.56 0.71
C THR A 165 23.78 15.10 1.04
N CYS A 166 24.62 14.42 0.24
CA CYS A 166 25.01 13.05 0.53
C CYS A 166 25.71 12.94 1.89
N GLY A 167 25.22 12.05 2.74
CA GLY A 167 25.68 11.87 4.13
C GLY A 167 24.84 12.60 5.18
N GLY A 168 23.91 13.47 4.76
CA GLY A 168 22.91 14.09 5.62
C GLY A 168 21.65 13.23 5.79
N GLU A 169 20.55 13.88 6.15
CA GLU A 169 19.23 13.26 6.27
C GLU A 169 18.67 12.89 4.88
N ALA A 170 18.08 11.69 4.76
CA ALA A 170 17.34 11.25 3.58
C ALA A 170 15.86 11.55 3.78
N GLU A 171 15.27 12.33 2.90
CA GLU A 171 13.81 12.45 2.80
C GLU A 171 13.28 11.28 1.97
N VAL A 172 12.51 10.40 2.60
CA VAL A 172 11.94 9.21 1.98
C VAL A 172 10.43 9.38 1.88
N SER A 173 9.94 9.45 0.65
CA SER A 173 8.51 9.56 0.35
C SER A 173 8.01 8.29 -0.33
N SER A 174 7.03 7.64 0.27
CA SER A 174 6.29 6.52 -0.33
C SER A 174 5.04 7.05 -1.00
N VAL A 175 4.98 6.91 -2.32
CA VAL A 175 3.94 7.47 -3.17
C VAL A 175 3.10 6.34 -3.73
N VAL A 176 1.79 6.36 -3.46
CA VAL A 176 0.83 5.43 -4.02
C VAL A 176 -0.26 6.22 -4.74
N PHE A 177 -0.47 5.92 -6.02
CA PHE A 177 -1.45 6.62 -6.84
C PHE A 177 -2.31 5.65 -7.63
N TRP A 178 -3.54 6.08 -7.93
CA TRP A 178 -4.51 5.32 -8.71
C TRP A 178 -5.53 6.23 -9.37
N ASN A 179 -6.17 5.74 -10.43
CA ASN A 179 -7.31 6.42 -11.02
C ASN A 179 -8.62 5.87 -10.45
N GLU A 180 -9.45 6.76 -9.90
CA GLU A 180 -10.79 6.42 -9.43
C GLU A 180 -11.84 7.20 -10.23
N ARG A 181 -12.52 6.50 -11.15
CA ARG A 181 -13.59 7.06 -12.00
C ARG A 181 -13.17 8.31 -12.78
N GLY A 182 -11.95 8.33 -13.30
CA GLY A 182 -11.41 9.46 -14.06
C GLY A 182 -10.85 10.59 -13.20
N SER A 183 -10.84 10.45 -11.87
CA SER A 183 -10.08 11.31 -10.98
C SER A 183 -8.81 10.58 -10.54
N ASP A 184 -7.66 11.20 -10.77
CA ASP A 184 -6.42 10.71 -10.18
C ASP A 184 -6.44 10.97 -8.67
N ARG A 185 -5.96 9.97 -7.92
CA ARG A 185 -5.89 9.95 -6.47
C ARG A 185 -4.48 9.56 -6.09
N GLU A 186 -3.98 10.16 -5.02
CA GLU A 186 -2.62 9.95 -4.54
C GLU A 186 -2.61 9.98 -3.02
N VAL A 187 -1.77 9.13 -2.44
CA VAL A 187 -1.36 9.13 -1.04
C VAL A 187 0.15 9.21 -1.03
N VAL A 188 0.68 10.18 -0.29
CA VAL A 188 2.11 10.34 -0.06
C VAL A 188 2.38 10.29 1.44
N LEU A 189 3.23 9.35 1.85
CA LEU A 189 3.76 9.31 3.21
C LEU A 189 5.24 9.65 3.17
N THR A 190 5.64 10.65 3.95
CA THR A 190 7.04 11.09 4.01
C THR A 190 7.60 10.83 5.39
N THR A 191 8.80 10.26 5.44
CA THR A 191 9.61 10.12 6.65
C THR A 191 11.00 10.64 6.35
N TYR A 192 11.71 11.05 7.40
CA TYR A 192 13.12 11.33 7.30
C TYR A 192 13.93 10.22 7.95
N LEU A 193 14.99 9.78 7.28
CA LEU A 193 15.93 8.77 7.76
C LEU A 193 17.31 9.38 7.93
N THR A 194 17.94 9.11 9.07
CA THR A 194 19.28 9.60 9.40
C THR A 194 20.16 8.46 9.90
N ASN A 195 21.46 8.74 10.00
CA ASN A 195 22.36 7.96 10.83
C ASN A 195 22.03 8.18 12.32
N TRP A 196 21.16 7.36 12.89
CA TRP A 196 20.63 7.63 14.23
C TRP A 196 21.63 7.38 15.38
N LYS A 197 22.81 6.80 15.12
CA LYS A 197 23.85 6.52 16.13
C LYS A 197 24.88 7.64 16.29
N GLU A 198 24.87 8.65 15.42
CA GLU A 198 25.79 9.80 15.50
C GLU A 198 25.28 10.92 16.41
#